data_AF-A0A1I2AMP5-F1
#
_entry.id   AF-A0A1I2AMP5-F1
#
_cell.length_a   1.000
_cell.length_b   1.000
_cell.length_c   1.000
_cell.angle_alpha   90.00
_cell.angle_beta   90.00
_cell.angle_gamma   90.00
#
_symmetry.space_group_name_H-M   'P 1'
#
loop_
_entity.id
_entity.type
_entity.pdbx_description
1 polymer ?
#
loop_
_entity_poly.entity_id
_entity_poly.type
_entity_poly.pdbx_seq_one_letter_code
_entity_poly.pdbx_strand_id
1 'polypeptide(L)'
;MKRDFNVWLSSFKSSISTYDYYVDFNKVYANVENIKIELNILNSLIGSDNIEYEFKEIVRKYPETLKCIPILLAVRSNEISILDDNQDKIFNFSKLNLPIEEYIVFMRKTGLFKLIQEKNISNLFDYVTGVETGLDSNARKNRGGHLMENLVESYIKELKYYKNFDCFKEMYISEVSNNWNIDLSSILIF
;
A
#
# COMPACT_ATOMS: atom_id res chain seq x y z
N MET A 1 -42.68 -25.76 0.05
CA MET A 1 -42.52 -24.54 -0.77
C MET A 1 -41.48 -24.82 -1.85
N LYS A 2 -41.79 -24.56 -3.13
CA LYS A 2 -40.82 -24.76 -4.23
C LYS A 2 -39.86 -23.57 -4.22
N ARG A 3 -38.55 -23.82 -4.20
CA ARG A 3 -37.53 -22.75 -4.23
C ARG A 3 -37.51 -22.12 -5.62
N ASP A 4 -37.67 -20.80 -5.71
CA ASP A 4 -37.52 -20.05 -6.95
C ASP A 4 -36.19 -19.28 -6.93
N PHE A 5 -35.21 -19.79 -7.67
CA PHE A 5 -33.89 -19.20 -7.74
C PHE A 5 -33.87 -17.84 -8.46
N ASN A 6 -34.83 -17.57 -9.34
CA ASN A 6 -34.90 -16.29 -10.04
C ASN A 6 -35.29 -15.18 -9.06
N VAL A 7 -36.25 -15.45 -8.17
CA VAL A 7 -36.64 -14.51 -7.11
C VAL A 7 -35.47 -14.30 -6.14
N TRP A 8 -34.77 -15.36 -5.74
CA TRP A 8 -33.59 -15.25 -4.87
C TRP A 8 -32.47 -14.42 -5.50
N LEU A 9 -32.07 -14.73 -6.74
CA LEU A 9 -31.05 -13.97 -7.46
C LEU A 9 -31.45 -12.50 -7.67
N SER A 10 -32.74 -12.22 -7.88
CA SER A 10 -33.23 -10.84 -8.02
C SER A 10 -33.06 -10.00 -6.76
N SER A 11 -32.87 -10.62 -5.59
CA SER A 11 -32.63 -9.92 -4.32
C SER A 11 -31.16 -9.49 -4.13
N PHE A 12 -30.25 -9.96 -4.98
CA PHE A 12 -28.82 -9.69 -4.82
C PHE A 12 -28.52 -8.21 -5.07
N LYS A 13 -27.68 -7.63 -4.24
CA LYS A 13 -27.12 -6.30 -4.48
C LYS A 13 -25.97 -6.42 -5.47
N SER A 14 -25.89 -5.46 -6.39
CA SER A 14 -24.79 -5.38 -7.36
C SER A 14 -23.45 -5.02 -6.71
N SER A 15 -23.48 -4.35 -5.55
CA SER A 15 -22.29 -4.01 -4.77
C SER A 15 -22.65 -3.72 -3.32
N ILE A 16 -21.65 -3.87 -2.44
CA ILE A 16 -21.67 -3.44 -1.04
C ILE A 16 -20.68 -2.29 -0.78
N SER A 17 -20.02 -1.78 -1.84
CA SER A 17 -19.03 -0.71 -1.75
C SER A 17 -19.64 0.59 -1.23
N THR A 18 -19.04 1.13 -0.17
CA THR A 18 -19.26 2.50 0.31
C THR A 18 -18.30 3.47 -0.38
N TYR A 19 -18.45 4.78 -0.14
CA TYR A 19 -17.59 5.79 -0.80
C TYR A 19 -16.09 5.64 -0.46
N ASP A 20 -15.78 5.31 0.79
CA ASP A 20 -14.44 5.07 1.34
C ASP A 20 -13.84 3.70 0.95
N TYR A 21 -14.60 2.86 0.24
CA TYR A 21 -14.11 1.59 -0.30
C TYR A 21 -12.93 1.78 -1.27
N TYR A 22 -12.98 2.81 -2.11
CA TYR A 22 -12.13 2.91 -3.28
C TYR A 22 -10.71 3.37 -2.95
N VAL A 23 -10.56 4.40 -2.13
CA VAL A 23 -9.25 4.94 -1.74
C VAL A 23 -9.35 5.47 -0.32
N ASP A 24 -8.38 5.10 0.51
CA ASP A 24 -8.14 5.74 1.79
C ASP A 24 -7.14 6.90 1.61
N PHE A 25 -7.66 8.11 1.38
CA PHE A 25 -6.81 9.28 1.17
C PHE A 25 -6.02 9.68 2.42
N ASN A 26 -6.54 9.42 3.63
CA ASN A 26 -5.81 9.74 4.86
C ASN A 26 -4.53 8.91 4.95
N LYS A 27 -4.61 7.62 4.61
CA LYS A 27 -3.45 6.74 4.51
C LYS A 27 -2.49 7.18 3.40
N VAL A 28 -3.01 7.55 2.22
CA VAL A 28 -2.19 8.07 1.12
C VAL A 28 -1.41 9.29 1.57
N TYR A 29 -2.07 10.30 2.13
CA TYR A 29 -1.41 11.53 2.57
C TYR A 29 -0.38 11.27 3.67
N ALA A 30 -0.70 10.42 4.65
CA ALA A 30 0.25 10.04 5.69
C ALA A 30 1.52 9.41 5.10
N ASN A 31 1.39 8.51 4.12
CA ASN A 31 2.54 7.87 3.48
C ASN A 31 3.42 8.87 2.72
N VAL A 32 2.83 9.77 1.93
CA VAL A 32 3.59 10.74 1.13
C VAL A 32 4.25 11.79 2.04
N GLU A 33 3.54 12.25 3.08
CA GLU A 33 4.05 13.26 4.02
C GLU A 33 5.31 12.75 4.75
N ASN A 34 5.40 11.45 5.04
CA ASN A 34 6.55 10.81 5.70
C ASN A 34 7.88 10.90 4.90
N ILE A 35 7.81 11.18 3.59
CA ILE A 35 8.98 11.29 2.71
C ILE A 35 9.01 12.63 1.96
N LYS A 36 8.21 13.61 2.42
CA LYS A 36 8.01 14.89 1.73
C LYS A 36 9.28 15.71 1.57
N ILE A 37 10.12 15.76 2.59
CA ILE A 37 11.34 16.57 2.55
C ILE A 37 12.26 16.03 1.46
N GLU A 38 12.43 14.71 1.43
CA GLU A 38 13.29 14.00 0.50
C GLU A 38 12.79 14.10 -0.94
N LEU A 39 11.47 13.98 -1.16
CA LEU A 39 10.86 14.21 -2.48
C LEU A 39 11.08 15.66 -2.96
N ASN A 40 10.99 16.64 -2.06
CA ASN A 40 11.25 18.04 -2.40
C ASN A 40 12.72 18.33 -2.70
N ILE A 41 13.66 17.61 -2.09
CA ILE A 41 15.07 17.68 -2.49
C ILE A 41 15.23 17.11 -3.91
N LEU A 42 14.65 15.94 -4.18
CA LEU A 42 14.72 15.32 -5.52
C LEU A 42 14.02 16.12 -6.61
N ASN A 43 13.07 17.01 -6.26
CA ASN A 43 12.44 17.93 -7.22
C ASN A 43 13.46 18.83 -7.93
N SER A 44 14.65 19.07 -7.35
CA SER A 44 15.70 19.85 -8.02
C SER A 44 16.25 19.17 -9.28
N LEU A 45 16.03 17.85 -9.43
CA LEU A 45 16.45 17.09 -10.61
C LEU A 45 15.50 17.26 -11.80
N ILE A 46 14.28 17.77 -11.57
CA ILE A 46 13.25 17.89 -12.62
C ILE A 46 13.74 18.85 -13.70
N GLY A 47 13.83 18.34 -14.93
CA GLY A 47 14.29 19.14 -16.07
C GLY A 47 15.78 19.46 -16.08
N SER A 48 16.60 18.76 -15.28
CA SER A 48 18.05 18.93 -15.25
C SER A 48 18.71 18.36 -16.51
N ASP A 49 19.58 19.14 -17.15
CA ASP A 49 20.39 18.68 -18.30
C ASP A 49 21.53 17.74 -17.88
N ASN A 50 21.91 17.72 -16.60
CA ASN A 50 23.00 16.91 -16.04
C ASN A 50 22.53 16.06 -14.85
N ILE A 51 21.38 15.40 -15.04
CA ILE A 51 20.66 14.70 -13.97
C ILE A 51 21.49 13.62 -13.27
N GLU A 52 22.37 12.89 -13.97
CA GLU A 52 23.20 11.83 -13.35
C GLU A 52 24.20 12.41 -12.35
N TYR A 53 24.86 13.53 -12.69
CA TYR A 53 25.81 14.20 -11.81
C TYR A 53 25.09 14.83 -10.62
N GLU A 54 23.99 15.54 -10.85
CA GLU A 54 23.23 16.17 -9.77
C GLU A 54 22.61 15.14 -8.82
N PHE A 55 22.09 14.02 -9.36
CA PHE A 55 21.62 12.92 -8.52
C PHE A 55 22.72 12.36 -7.63
N LYS A 56 23.93 12.17 -8.18
CA LYS A 56 25.10 11.73 -7.42
C LYS A 56 25.43 12.68 -6.27
N GLU A 57 25.44 13.98 -6.53
CA GLU A 57 25.72 14.99 -5.52
C GLU A 57 24.61 15.07 -4.45
N ILE A 58 23.34 14.97 -4.85
CA ILE A 58 22.21 14.90 -3.92
C ILE A 58 22.34 13.69 -3.00
N VAL A 59 22.56 12.49 -3.54
CA VAL A 59 22.66 11.26 -2.74
C VAL A 59 23.88 11.29 -1.82
N ARG A 60 24.99 11.94 -2.23
CA ARG A 60 26.16 12.15 -1.36
C ARG A 60 25.85 13.05 -0.17
N LYS A 61 25.07 14.11 -0.39
CA LYS A 61 24.77 15.13 0.62
C LYS A 61 23.56 14.77 1.49
N TYR A 62 22.58 14.08 0.92
CA TYR A 62 21.29 13.71 1.49
C TYR A 62 20.99 12.23 1.16
N PRO A 63 21.76 11.27 1.69
CA PRO A 63 21.60 9.84 1.35
C PRO A 63 20.20 9.29 1.65
N GLU A 64 19.48 9.90 2.59
CA GLU A 64 18.09 9.57 2.92
C GLU A 64 17.12 9.74 1.74
N THR A 65 17.47 10.51 0.70
CA THR A 65 16.63 10.65 -0.50
C THR A 65 16.47 9.34 -1.27
N LEU A 66 17.40 8.39 -1.11
CA LEU A 66 17.33 7.09 -1.77
C LEU A 66 16.07 6.30 -1.43
N LYS A 67 15.51 6.47 -0.23
CA LYS A 67 14.29 5.77 0.19
C LYS A 67 13.07 6.13 -0.68
N CYS A 68 13.13 7.24 -1.42
CA CYS A 68 12.07 7.66 -2.34
C CYS A 68 12.11 6.88 -3.67
N ILE A 69 13.23 6.28 -4.04
CA ILE A 69 13.39 5.67 -5.36
C ILE A 69 12.44 4.49 -5.59
N PRO A 70 12.27 3.53 -4.65
CA PRO A 70 11.35 2.41 -4.84
C PRO A 70 9.90 2.85 -5.10
N ILE A 71 9.40 3.84 -4.35
CA ILE A 71 8.01 4.27 -4.50
C ILE A 71 7.75 4.98 -5.84
N LEU A 72 8.77 5.59 -6.47
CA LEU A 72 8.63 6.13 -7.83
C LEU A 72 8.35 5.05 -8.88
N LEU A 73 8.70 3.79 -8.57
CA LEU A 73 8.41 2.59 -9.37
C LEU A 73 7.20 1.81 -8.85
N ALA A 74 6.43 2.39 -7.93
CA ALA A 74 5.32 1.72 -7.24
C ALA A 74 5.76 0.46 -6.44
N VAL A 75 7.00 0.43 -5.95
CA VAL A 75 7.54 -0.65 -5.12
C VAL A 75 7.56 -0.24 -3.64
N ARG A 76 7.03 -1.11 -2.76
CA ARG A 76 7.00 -0.88 -1.31
C ARG A 76 8.26 -1.30 -0.57
N SER A 77 9.02 -2.25 -1.14
CA SER A 77 10.26 -2.76 -0.55
C SER A 77 11.37 -1.73 -0.70
N ASN A 78 12.18 -1.57 0.35
CA ASN A 78 13.43 -0.82 0.28
C ASN A 78 14.59 -1.64 -0.30
N GLU A 79 14.34 -2.89 -0.65
CA GLU A 79 15.29 -3.74 -1.34
C GLU A 79 14.71 -4.20 -2.67
N ILE A 80 15.49 -4.05 -3.75
CA ILE A 80 15.10 -4.45 -5.10
C ILE A 80 16.22 -5.33 -5.68
N SER A 81 15.85 -6.57 -6.01
CA SER A 81 16.73 -7.50 -6.71
C SER A 81 16.60 -7.29 -8.22
N ILE A 82 17.74 -7.17 -8.90
CA ILE A 82 17.85 -7.00 -10.35
C ILE A 82 18.80 -8.07 -10.88
N LEU A 83 18.33 -8.81 -11.88
CA LEU A 83 19.16 -9.70 -12.69
C LEU A 83 19.68 -8.91 -13.90
N ASP A 84 20.99 -8.71 -14.00
CA ASP A 84 21.64 -7.97 -15.08
C ASP A 84 22.81 -8.80 -15.64
N ASP A 85 22.76 -9.17 -16.92
CA ASP A 85 23.78 -10.01 -17.59
C ASP A 85 24.18 -11.28 -16.81
N ASN A 86 23.18 -12.01 -16.30
CA ASN A 86 23.33 -13.20 -15.45
C ASN A 86 23.99 -12.95 -14.07
N GLN A 87 24.06 -11.71 -13.62
CA GLN A 87 24.49 -11.35 -12.27
C GLN A 87 23.31 -10.80 -11.46
N ASP A 88 23.08 -11.40 -10.30
CA ASP A 88 22.10 -10.90 -9.33
C ASP A 88 22.71 -9.75 -8.53
N LYS A 89 22.06 -8.59 -8.58
CA LYS A 89 22.37 -7.42 -7.75
C LYS A 89 21.18 -7.13 -6.84
N ILE A 90 21.45 -6.93 -5.56
CA ILE A 90 20.44 -6.49 -4.58
C ILE A 90 20.74 -5.05 -4.22
N PHE A 91 19.84 -4.14 -4.57
CA PHE A 91 19.92 -2.72 -4.23
C PHE A 91 19.20 -2.46 -2.92
N ASN A 92 19.85 -1.83 -1.95
CA ASN A 92 19.22 -1.34 -0.74
C ASN A 92 19.04 0.19 -0.82
N PHE A 93 17.82 0.66 -0.60
CA PHE A 93 17.42 2.07 -0.69
C PHE A 93 17.24 2.73 0.68
N SER A 94 17.28 1.95 1.78
CA SER A 94 17.40 2.48 3.14
C SER A 94 18.83 2.93 3.44
N LYS A 95 19.83 2.27 2.84
CA LYS A 95 21.25 2.56 2.98
C LYS A 95 21.99 2.11 1.73
N LEU A 96 22.92 2.95 1.25
CA LEU A 96 23.85 2.59 0.18
C LEU A 96 24.60 1.30 0.52
N ASN A 97 24.38 0.24 -0.26
CA ASN A 97 25.11 -1.03 -0.17
C ASN A 97 26.02 -1.27 -1.38
N LEU A 98 25.83 -0.52 -2.46
CA LEU A 98 26.63 -0.55 -3.69
C LEU A 98 27.22 0.85 -3.99
N PRO A 99 28.22 0.96 -4.88
CA PRO A 99 28.69 2.25 -5.37
C PRO A 99 27.54 3.07 -5.96
N ILE A 100 27.57 4.40 -5.79
CA ILE A 100 26.49 5.30 -6.28
C ILE A 100 26.33 5.16 -7.80
N GLU A 101 27.41 4.87 -8.51
CA GLU A 101 27.43 4.59 -9.95
C GLU A 101 26.46 3.46 -10.34
N GLU A 102 26.29 2.42 -9.51
CA GLU A 102 25.31 1.36 -9.74
C GLU A 102 23.87 1.87 -9.59
N TYR A 103 23.62 2.79 -8.65
CA TYR A 103 22.30 3.42 -8.50
C TYR A 103 22.00 4.36 -9.67
N ILE A 104 23.00 5.06 -10.22
CA ILE A 104 22.85 5.84 -11.45
C ILE A 104 22.45 4.92 -12.61
N VAL A 105 23.11 3.76 -12.75
CA VAL A 105 22.73 2.74 -13.75
C VAL A 105 21.30 2.25 -13.53
N PHE A 106 20.91 1.97 -12.28
CA PHE A 106 19.54 1.59 -11.91
C PHE A 106 18.53 2.66 -12.35
N MET A 107 18.75 3.92 -11.98
CA MET A 107 17.87 5.05 -12.31
C MET A 107 17.74 5.26 -13.83
N ARG A 108 18.82 5.04 -14.58
CA ARG A 108 18.81 5.10 -16.04
C ARG A 108 18.06 3.92 -16.66
N LYS A 109 18.40 2.68 -16.28
CA LYS A 109 17.82 1.45 -16.86
C LYS A 109 16.32 1.30 -16.54
N THR A 110 15.87 1.78 -15.38
CA THR A 110 14.45 1.79 -15.01
C THR A 110 13.64 2.91 -15.69
N GLY A 111 14.30 3.87 -16.34
CA GLY A 111 13.65 5.02 -16.98
C GLY A 111 13.27 6.16 -16.03
N LEU A 112 13.61 6.08 -14.74
CA LEU A 112 13.30 7.14 -13.78
C LEU A 112 13.98 8.46 -14.12
N PHE A 113 15.24 8.45 -14.56
CA PHE A 113 15.86 9.70 -15.02
C PHE A 113 15.13 10.31 -16.20
N LYS A 114 14.68 9.49 -17.16
CA LYS A 114 13.91 9.97 -18.31
C LYS A 114 12.59 10.62 -17.85
N LEU A 115 11.86 9.96 -16.95
CA LEU A 115 10.61 10.49 -16.37
C LEU A 115 10.83 11.88 -15.74
N ILE A 116 11.89 12.04 -14.94
CA ILE A 116 12.21 13.26 -14.19
C ILE A 116 12.75 14.36 -15.12
N GLN A 117 13.63 14.00 -16.06
CA GLN A 117 14.32 14.94 -16.93
C GLN A 117 13.42 15.52 -18.01
N GLU A 118 12.53 14.72 -18.61
CA GLU A 118 11.67 15.16 -19.72
C GLU A 118 10.53 16.09 -19.28
N LYS A 119 10.47 16.49 -17.99
CA LYS A 119 9.41 17.32 -17.39
C LYS A 119 7.99 16.77 -17.61
N ASN A 120 7.88 15.45 -17.85
CA ASN A 120 6.59 14.75 -17.88
C ASN A 120 5.87 14.84 -16.52
N ILE A 121 6.63 15.10 -15.46
CA ILE A 121 6.16 15.44 -14.13
C ILE A 121 6.80 16.75 -13.68
N SER A 122 6.02 17.59 -12.99
CA SER A 122 6.47 18.88 -12.45
C SER A 122 6.79 18.83 -10.96
N ASN A 123 6.32 17.80 -10.26
CA ASN A 123 6.50 17.62 -8.82
C ASN A 123 6.43 16.14 -8.45
N LEU A 124 7.49 15.61 -7.84
CA LEU A 124 7.59 14.25 -7.35
C LEU A 124 6.63 13.98 -6.18
N PHE A 125 6.30 14.98 -5.38
CA PHE A 125 5.29 14.84 -4.32
C PHE A 125 3.91 14.51 -4.90
N ASP A 126 3.50 15.24 -5.95
CA ASP A 126 2.21 15.01 -6.61
C ASP A 126 2.20 13.68 -7.37
N TYR A 127 3.31 13.36 -8.05
CA TYR A 127 3.48 12.07 -8.72
C TYR A 127 3.37 10.90 -7.73
N VAL A 128 4.08 10.95 -6.60
CA VAL A 128 4.02 9.90 -5.58
C VAL A 128 2.65 9.83 -4.92
N THR A 129 1.94 10.94 -4.75
CA THR A 129 0.54 10.94 -4.30
C THR A 129 -0.36 10.14 -5.24
N GLY A 130 -0.16 10.30 -6.56
CA GLY A 130 -0.82 9.48 -7.58
C GLY A 130 -0.45 8.00 -7.49
N VAL A 131 0.83 7.69 -7.31
CA VAL A 131 1.31 6.29 -7.16
C VAL A 131 0.74 5.62 -5.91
N GLU A 132 0.76 6.30 -4.76
CA GLU A 132 0.18 5.83 -3.51
C GLU A 132 -1.33 5.56 -3.66
N THR A 133 -2.05 6.45 -4.34
CA THR A 133 -3.47 6.27 -4.68
C THR A 133 -3.69 5.00 -5.53
N GLY A 134 -2.82 4.77 -6.52
CA GLY A 134 -2.84 3.56 -7.35
C GLY A 134 -2.57 2.29 -6.53
N LEU A 135 -1.58 2.31 -5.65
CA LEU A 135 -1.22 1.18 -4.79
C LEU A 135 -2.27 0.85 -3.75
N ASP A 136 -3.07 1.83 -3.31
CA ASP A 136 -4.16 1.59 -2.37
C ASP A 136 -5.30 0.74 -2.98
N SER A 137 -5.28 0.52 -4.30
CA SER A 137 -6.17 -0.47 -4.95
C SER A 137 -6.00 -1.89 -4.38
N ASN A 138 -4.79 -2.25 -3.91
CA ASN A 138 -4.54 -3.54 -3.27
C ASN A 138 -5.26 -3.66 -1.92
N ALA A 139 -5.40 -2.56 -1.17
CA ALA A 139 -6.09 -2.54 0.12
C ALA A 139 -7.62 -2.67 -0.01
N ARG A 140 -8.18 -2.47 -1.22
CA ARG A 140 -9.63 -2.63 -1.49
C ARG A 140 -10.14 -4.03 -1.15
N LYS A 141 -9.30 -5.06 -1.28
CA LYS A 141 -9.69 -6.45 -0.93
C LYS A 141 -10.04 -6.56 0.55
N ASN A 142 -9.19 -5.99 1.41
CA ASN A 142 -9.40 -6.00 2.86
C ASN A 142 -10.61 -5.13 3.25
N ARG A 143 -10.76 -3.95 2.63
CA ARG A 143 -11.95 -3.10 2.83
C ARG A 143 -13.24 -3.81 2.41
N GLY A 144 -13.22 -4.54 1.31
CA GLY A 144 -14.37 -5.35 0.86
C GLY A 144 -14.78 -6.43 1.87
N GLY A 145 -13.81 -7.09 2.50
CA GLY A 145 -14.04 -8.03 3.61
C GLY A 145 -14.77 -7.36 4.78
N HIS A 146 -14.20 -6.26 5.27
CA HIS A 146 -14.81 -5.50 6.37
C HIS A 146 -16.22 -4.96 6.06
N LEU A 147 -16.48 -4.56 4.80
CA LEU A 147 -17.82 -4.15 4.39
C LEU A 147 -18.83 -5.29 4.49
N MET A 148 -18.44 -6.50 4.08
CA MET A 148 -19.32 -7.66 4.20
C MET A 148 -19.55 -8.02 5.67
N GLU A 149 -18.49 -8.03 6.49
CA GLU A 149 -18.59 -8.29 7.92
C GLU A 149 -19.53 -7.29 8.60
N ASN A 150 -19.38 -5.99 8.33
CA ASN A 150 -20.23 -4.94 8.89
C ASN A 150 -21.69 -5.08 8.43
N LEU A 151 -21.91 -5.42 7.16
CA LEU A 151 -23.24 -5.63 6.61
C LEU A 151 -23.94 -6.80 7.31
N VAL A 152 -23.27 -7.96 7.41
CA VAL A 152 -23.81 -9.12 8.12
C VAL A 152 -24.07 -8.80 9.60
N GLU A 153 -23.13 -8.12 10.25
CA GLU A 153 -23.30 -7.70 11.65
C GLU A 153 -24.54 -6.81 11.84
N SER A 154 -24.82 -5.89 10.92
CA SER A 154 -26.02 -5.04 11.00
C SER A 154 -27.33 -5.85 11.02
N TYR A 155 -27.43 -6.90 10.19
CA TYR A 155 -28.58 -7.80 10.18
C TYR A 155 -28.67 -8.63 11.45
N ILE A 156 -27.54 -9.10 11.99
CA ILE A 156 -27.55 -9.88 13.22
C ILE A 156 -27.93 -9.01 14.42
N LYS A 157 -27.45 -7.76 14.49
CA LYS A 157 -27.85 -6.78 15.51
C LYS A 157 -29.35 -6.50 15.46
N GLU A 158 -29.92 -6.36 14.25
CA GLU A 158 -31.36 -6.24 14.07
C GLU A 158 -32.09 -7.49 14.58
N LEU A 159 -31.61 -8.70 14.26
CA LEU A 159 -32.19 -9.94 14.78
C LEU A 159 -32.07 -10.08 16.31
N LYS A 160 -30.97 -9.60 16.92
CA LYS A 160 -30.79 -9.60 18.38
C LYS A 160 -31.86 -8.75 19.09
N TYR A 161 -32.32 -7.68 18.46
CA TYR A 161 -33.44 -6.88 18.97
C TYR A 161 -34.73 -7.72 19.10
N TYR A 162 -34.96 -8.63 18.16
CA TYR A 162 -36.16 -9.49 18.13
C TYR A 162 -35.99 -10.85 18.80
N LYS A 163 -34.75 -11.33 18.94
CA LYS A 163 -34.41 -12.65 19.50
C LYS A 163 -33.27 -12.48 20.49
N ASN A 164 -33.48 -12.90 21.73
CA ASN A 164 -32.51 -12.72 22.80
C ASN A 164 -31.32 -13.71 22.67
N PHE A 165 -30.27 -13.34 21.92
CA PHE A 165 -29.02 -14.10 21.81
C PHE A 165 -27.81 -13.17 21.69
N ASP A 166 -26.62 -13.66 22.06
CA ASP A 166 -25.38 -12.90 21.93
C ASP A 166 -24.72 -13.09 20.56
N CYS A 167 -24.15 -12.00 20.04
CA CYS A 167 -23.44 -11.98 18.76
C CYS A 167 -22.20 -11.08 18.88
N PHE A 168 -21.10 -11.58 18.31
CA PHE A 168 -19.82 -10.90 18.26
C PHE A 168 -19.30 -10.96 16.82
N LYS A 169 -18.84 -9.83 16.29
CA LYS A 169 -18.34 -9.71 14.91
C LYS A 169 -17.01 -10.44 14.72
N GLU A 170 -16.08 -10.18 15.63
CA GLU A 170 -14.79 -10.85 15.79
C GLU A 170 -14.54 -10.98 17.30
N MET A 171 -13.75 -11.99 17.69
CA MET A 171 -13.28 -12.14 19.06
C MET A 171 -11.85 -12.68 19.05
N TYR A 172 -11.00 -12.11 19.88
CA TYR A 172 -9.70 -12.68 20.18
C TYR A 172 -9.87 -13.95 21.02
N ILE A 173 -8.92 -14.89 20.89
CA ILE A 173 -8.91 -16.13 21.68
C ILE A 173 -9.00 -15.83 23.18
N SER A 174 -8.29 -14.79 23.64
CA SER A 174 -8.34 -14.34 25.04
C SER A 174 -9.75 -13.92 25.47
N GLU A 175 -10.50 -13.24 24.61
CA GLU A 175 -11.87 -12.82 24.90
C GLU A 175 -12.82 -14.02 24.96
N VAL A 176 -12.64 -15.01 24.08
CA VAL A 176 -13.43 -16.25 24.10
C VAL A 176 -13.14 -17.03 25.38
N SER A 177 -11.86 -17.21 25.70
CA SER A 177 -11.45 -17.92 26.92
C SER A 177 -12.02 -17.26 28.18
N ASN A 178 -12.00 -15.93 28.25
CA ASN A 178 -12.53 -15.19 29.40
C ASN A 178 -14.07 -15.23 29.47
N ASN A 179 -14.77 -15.04 28.34
CA ASN A 179 -16.23 -14.95 28.33
C ASN A 179 -16.92 -16.28 28.65
N TRP A 180 -16.30 -17.41 28.27
CA TRP A 180 -16.88 -18.74 28.48
C TRP A 180 -16.09 -19.61 29.44
N ASN A 181 -14.99 -19.10 30.01
CA ASN A 181 -14.11 -19.82 30.92
C ASN A 181 -13.60 -21.15 30.31
N ILE A 182 -13.14 -21.09 29.05
CA ILE A 182 -12.63 -22.24 28.29
C ILE A 182 -11.14 -22.02 28.00
N ASP A 183 -10.31 -23.04 28.22
CA ASP A 183 -8.91 -22.99 27.82
C ASP A 183 -8.75 -23.31 26.33
N LEU A 184 -8.34 -22.30 25.56
CA LEU A 184 -8.08 -22.39 24.13
C LEU A 184 -6.57 -22.23 23.81
N SER A 185 -5.71 -22.38 24.81
CA SER A 185 -4.24 -22.25 24.65
C SER A 185 -3.67 -23.22 23.61
N SER A 186 -4.31 -24.38 23.41
CA SER A 186 -3.92 -25.39 22.42
C SER A 186 -4.11 -24.98 20.95
N ILE A 187 -4.86 -23.90 20.69
CA ILE A 187 -5.12 -23.38 19.33
C ILE A 187 -4.12 -22.27 18.96
N LEU A 188 -3.35 -21.75 19.91
CA LEU A 188 -2.25 -20.81 19.66
C LEU A 188 -1.08 -21.56 18.99
N ILE A 189 -1.15 -21.73 17.67
CA ILE A 189 0.00 -22.16 16.88
C ILE A 189 0.91 -20.94 16.69
N PHE A 190 2.12 -21.02 17.25
CA PHE A 190 3.17 -20.00 17.16
C PHE A 190 3.62 -19.71 15.73
#